data_AF-A0A1G1WJX6-F1
#
_entry.id   AF-A0A1G1WJX6-F1
#
_cell.length_a   1.000
_cell.length_b   1.000
_cell.length_c   1.000
_cell.angle_alpha   90.00
_cell.angle_beta   90.00
_cell.angle_gamma   90.00
#
_symmetry.space_group_name_H-M   'P 1'
#
loop_
_entity.id
_entity.type
_entity.pdbx_description
1 polymer ?
#
loop_
_entity_poly.entity_id
_entity_poly.type
_entity_poly.pdbx_seq_one_letter_code
_entity_poly.pdbx_strand_id
1 'polypeptide(L)'
;MIFSPIDLIRSSKGISLIKIIILVPFLFAGLNAYAYFNPDFTLSRYTIPHLLAGFNDDRRKADMEKIQAVVEKFYDDNGEYPGRDGWCGRIVTVLHPEVKDDISGYFDKGGIPQDPAFAGTSKDYFYHREDRNSYVLMAVIENPPSGAQTYNYEGCHDWPGEGVYNYQLSGLR
;
A
#
# COMPACT_ATOMS: atom_id res chain seq x y z
N MET A 1 34.83 -29.41 41.79
CA MET A 1 34.81 -27.93 41.69
C MET A 1 33.93 -27.56 40.52
N ILE A 2 32.77 -27.00 40.83
CA ILE A 2 31.71 -26.63 39.90
C ILE A 2 32.02 -25.20 39.43
N PHE A 3 32.21 -25.00 38.12
CA PHE A 3 32.23 -23.66 37.54
C PHE A 3 30.84 -23.37 36.95
N SER A 4 30.07 -22.51 37.61
CA SER A 4 28.76 -22.03 37.15
C SER A 4 28.90 -21.05 35.97
N PRO A 5 28.11 -21.18 34.89
CA PRO A 5 28.15 -20.29 33.73
C PRO A 5 27.08 -19.19 33.85
N ILE A 6 27.05 -18.45 34.97
CA ILE A 6 26.08 -17.38 35.18
C ILE A 6 26.81 -16.16 35.74
N ASP A 7 27.64 -15.55 34.92
CA ASP A 7 28.15 -14.18 35.13
C ASP A 7 28.30 -13.43 33.79
N LEU A 8 27.47 -13.78 32.81
CA LEU A 8 27.14 -12.85 31.73
C LEU A 8 25.94 -12.03 32.23
N ILE A 9 26.02 -10.71 32.14
CA ILE A 9 25.00 -9.72 32.56
C ILE A 9 25.22 -9.16 33.98
N ARG A 10 26.35 -8.46 34.17
CA ARG A 10 26.30 -7.17 34.89
C ARG A 10 27.49 -6.28 34.56
N SER A 11 27.29 -5.33 33.67
CA SER A 11 27.98 -4.02 33.72
C SER A 11 27.42 -3.09 32.65
N SER A 12 26.73 -2.03 33.09
CA SER A 12 26.38 -0.91 32.23
C SER A 12 27.64 -0.11 31.93
N LYS A 13 28.13 -0.18 30.69
CA LYS A 13 28.98 0.78 30.00
C LYS A 13 29.00 0.31 28.54
N GLY A 14 28.85 1.26 27.60
CA GLY A 14 28.52 1.02 26.19
C GLY A 14 29.21 -0.18 25.53
N ILE A 15 28.56 -0.74 24.51
CA ILE A 15 29.06 -1.89 23.76
C ILE A 15 30.50 -1.60 23.30
N SER A 16 31.47 -2.34 23.85
CA SER A 16 32.88 -2.22 23.49
C SER A 16 33.05 -2.45 21.99
N LEU A 17 33.86 -1.61 21.32
CA LEU A 17 34.13 -1.70 19.88
C LEU A 17 34.53 -3.12 19.46
N ILE A 18 35.31 -3.82 20.30
CA ILE A 18 35.73 -5.21 20.07
C ILE A 18 34.53 -6.17 20.04
N LYS A 19 33.54 -5.97 20.91
CA LYS A 19 32.30 -6.77 20.90
C LYS A 19 31.50 -6.54 19.62
N ILE A 20 31.45 -5.31 19.10
CA ILE A 20 30.79 -5.02 17.82
C ILE A 20 31.54 -5.71 16.68
N ILE A 21 32.88 -5.60 16.64
CA ILE A 21 33.72 -6.21 15.60
C ILE A 21 33.59 -7.74 15.57
N ILE A 22 33.37 -8.38 16.73
CA ILE A 22 33.11 -9.83 16.80
C ILE A 22 31.66 -10.13 16.41
N LEU A 23 30.69 -9.39 16.95
CA LEU A 23 29.27 -9.72 16.81
C LEU A 23 28.76 -9.50 15.38
N VAL A 24 29.24 -8.48 14.67
CA VAL A 24 28.85 -8.18 13.28
C VAL A 24 29.14 -9.34 12.32
N PRO A 25 30.36 -9.93 12.25
CA PRO A 25 30.63 -11.06 11.36
C PRO A 25 29.90 -12.34 11.77
N PHE A 26 29.68 -12.60 13.07
CA PHE A 26 28.85 -13.74 13.50
C PHE A 26 27.39 -13.58 13.06
N LEU A 27 26.85 -12.36 13.18
CA LEU A 27 25.50 -12.04 12.75
C LEU A 27 25.39 -12.09 11.22
N PHE A 28 26.40 -11.60 10.50
CA PHE A 28 26.48 -11.71 9.03
C PHE A 28 26.58 -13.16 8.56
N ALA A 29 27.44 -13.99 9.18
CA ALA A 29 27.56 -15.41 8.87
C ALA A 29 26.27 -16.18 9.15
N GLY A 30 25.60 -15.87 10.29
CA GLY A 30 24.31 -16.43 10.64
C GLY A 30 23.22 -16.08 9.62
N LEU A 31 23.14 -14.81 9.20
CA LEU A 31 22.20 -14.35 8.17
C LEU A 31 22.47 -15.00 6.80
N ASN A 32 23.73 -15.18 6.41
CA ASN A 32 24.10 -15.88 5.17
C ASN A 32 23.74 -17.37 5.21
N ALA A 33 24.03 -18.05 6.33
CA ALA A 33 23.63 -19.44 6.53
C ALA A 33 22.10 -19.60 6.50
N TYR A 34 21.37 -18.66 7.12
CA TYR A 34 19.91 -18.65 7.07
C TYR A 34 19.36 -18.41 5.66
N ALA A 35 19.94 -17.47 4.90
CA ALA A 35 19.59 -17.20 3.51
C ALA A 35 19.84 -18.40 2.58
N TYR A 36 20.88 -19.20 2.86
CA TYR A 36 21.15 -20.44 2.11
C TYR A 36 19.99 -21.45 2.22
N PHE A 37 19.36 -21.56 3.39
CA PHE A 37 18.22 -22.45 3.62
C PHE A 37 16.86 -21.79 3.32
N ASN A 38 16.82 -20.47 3.15
CA ASN A 38 15.61 -19.69 2.86
C ASN A 38 15.90 -18.77 1.68
N PRO A 39 15.80 -19.26 0.43
CA PRO A 39 16.20 -18.49 -0.75
C PRO A 39 15.38 -17.20 -0.95
N ASP A 40 14.18 -17.11 -0.37
CA ASP A 40 13.34 -15.89 -0.39
C ASP A 40 13.69 -14.86 0.70
N PHE A 41 14.62 -15.21 1.61
CA PHE A 41 15.06 -14.30 2.66
C PHE A 41 15.89 -13.16 2.09
N THR A 42 15.35 -11.95 2.18
CA THR A 42 16.05 -10.71 1.82
C THR A 42 15.98 -9.74 2.99
N LEU A 43 17.14 -9.30 3.49
CA LEU A 43 17.24 -8.35 4.61
C LEU A 43 16.50 -7.03 4.34
N SER A 44 16.37 -6.64 3.07
CA SER A 44 15.62 -5.46 2.63
C SER A 44 14.15 -5.48 3.09
N ARG A 45 13.54 -6.67 3.19
CA ARG A 45 12.15 -6.86 3.66
C ARG A 45 11.97 -6.61 5.17
N TYR A 46 13.05 -6.53 5.93
CA TYR A 46 13.00 -6.30 7.39
C TYR A 46 13.49 -4.91 7.78
N THR A 47 13.62 -4.02 6.81
CA THR A 47 13.95 -2.61 7.06
C THR A 47 12.72 -1.86 7.59
N ILE A 48 12.92 -0.87 8.45
CA ILE A 48 11.82 -0.02 8.98
C ILE A 48 10.96 0.58 7.84
N PRO A 49 11.55 1.12 6.75
CA PRO A 49 10.77 1.62 5.63
C PRO A 49 9.89 0.55 4.97
N HIS A 50 10.40 -0.67 4.78
CA HIS A 50 9.62 -1.76 4.20
C HIS A 50 8.45 -2.18 5.10
N LEU A 51 8.66 -2.23 6.42
CA LEU A 51 7.58 -2.53 7.37
C LEU A 51 6.49 -1.45 7.38
N LEU A 52 6.88 -0.17 7.36
CA LEU A 52 5.94 0.96 7.26
C LEU A 52 5.14 0.92 5.96
N ALA A 53 5.81 0.66 4.83
CA ALA A 53 5.17 0.43 3.54
C ALA A 53 4.15 -0.70 3.60
N GLY A 54 4.46 -1.81 4.29
CA GLY A 54 3.51 -2.93 4.49
C GLY A 54 2.24 -2.51 5.25
N PHE A 55 2.37 -1.75 6.34
CA PHE A 55 1.21 -1.23 7.06
C PHE A 55 0.37 -0.26 6.22
N ASN A 56 1.03 0.59 5.42
CA ASN A 56 0.33 1.47 4.48
C ASN A 56 -0.40 0.66 3.40
N ASP A 57 0.21 -0.40 2.87
CA ASP A 57 -0.39 -1.28 1.87
C ASP A 57 -1.64 -2.00 2.39
N ASP A 58 -1.61 -2.48 3.62
CA ASP A 58 -2.78 -3.08 4.26
C ASP A 58 -3.91 -2.06 4.41
N ARG A 59 -3.55 -0.82 4.78
CA ARG A 59 -4.52 0.29 4.85
C ARG A 59 -5.06 0.66 3.46
N ARG A 60 -4.22 0.72 2.43
CA ARG A 60 -4.63 0.99 1.04
C ARG A 60 -5.66 -0.01 0.56
N LYS A 61 -5.42 -1.30 0.78
CA LYS A 61 -6.38 -2.36 0.42
C LYS A 61 -7.70 -2.20 1.17
N ALA A 62 -7.66 -1.97 2.49
CA ALA A 62 -8.86 -1.77 3.29
C ALA A 62 -9.65 -0.52 2.88
N ASP A 63 -8.96 0.57 2.50
CA ASP A 63 -9.59 1.79 2.02
C ASP A 63 -10.22 1.58 0.63
N MET A 64 -9.54 0.86 -0.26
CA MET A 64 -10.05 0.46 -1.58
C MET A 64 -11.33 -0.40 -1.48
N GLU A 65 -11.38 -1.35 -0.54
CA GLU A 65 -12.59 -2.14 -0.28
C GLU A 65 -13.75 -1.28 0.23
N LYS A 66 -13.49 -0.29 1.08
CA LYS A 66 -14.53 0.66 1.54
C LYS A 66 -15.04 1.52 0.39
N ILE A 67 -14.13 2.02 -0.46
CA ILE A 67 -14.51 2.81 -1.63
C ILE A 67 -15.33 1.95 -2.59
N GLN A 68 -14.91 0.71 -2.86
CA GLN A 68 -15.67 -0.24 -3.65
C GLN A 68 -17.08 -0.44 -3.08
N ALA A 69 -17.23 -0.72 -1.79
CA ALA A 69 -18.54 -0.90 -1.16
C ALA A 69 -19.46 0.32 -1.35
N VAL A 70 -18.90 1.54 -1.30
CA VAL A 70 -19.66 2.76 -1.56
C VAL A 70 -20.04 2.91 -3.05
N VAL A 71 -19.12 2.63 -3.97
CA VAL A 71 -19.39 2.67 -5.42
C VAL A 71 -20.48 1.66 -5.81
N GLU A 72 -20.43 0.45 -5.27
CA GLU A 72 -21.48 -0.56 -5.44
C GLU A 72 -22.82 -0.09 -4.87
N LYS A 73 -22.80 0.52 -3.68
CA LYS A 73 -24.03 1.07 -3.08
C LYS A 73 -24.61 2.21 -3.91
N PHE A 74 -23.77 3.08 -4.48
CA PHE A 74 -24.22 4.13 -5.39
C PHE A 74 -24.94 3.52 -6.60
N TYR A 75 -24.41 2.44 -7.18
CA TYR A 75 -25.07 1.73 -8.27
C TYR A 75 -26.44 1.19 -7.86
N ASP A 76 -26.53 0.53 -6.70
CA ASP A 76 -27.80 -0.01 -6.21
C ASP A 76 -28.88 1.08 -6.04
N ASP A 77 -28.46 2.31 -5.68
CA ASP A 77 -29.36 3.44 -5.47
C ASP A 77 -29.68 4.23 -6.77
N ASN A 78 -28.80 4.20 -7.79
CA ASN A 78 -28.93 5.05 -9.00
C ASN A 78 -29.06 4.28 -10.34
N GLY A 79 -28.77 2.99 -10.38
CA GLY A 79 -28.81 2.15 -11.59
C GLY A 79 -27.66 2.37 -12.58
N GLU A 80 -26.61 3.10 -12.17
CA GLU A 80 -25.35 3.26 -12.87
C GLU A 80 -24.22 3.63 -11.89
N TYR A 81 -22.96 3.40 -12.30
CA TYR A 81 -21.80 3.78 -11.50
C TYR A 81 -21.49 5.29 -11.54
N PRO A 82 -20.80 5.86 -10.53
CA PRO A 82 -20.47 7.29 -10.47
C PRO A 82 -19.68 7.82 -11.68
N GLY A 83 -19.85 9.11 -11.97
CA GLY A 83 -19.21 9.77 -13.12
C GLY A 83 -19.91 9.50 -14.45
N ARG A 84 -19.31 9.91 -15.57
CA ARG A 84 -19.81 9.61 -16.92
C ARG A 84 -19.04 8.44 -17.55
N ASP A 85 -19.57 7.84 -18.60
CA ASP A 85 -18.86 6.80 -19.36
C ASP A 85 -17.47 7.31 -19.80
N GLY A 86 -16.43 6.50 -19.56
CA GLY A 86 -15.04 6.85 -19.82
C GLY A 86 -14.43 7.85 -18.82
N TRP A 87 -15.12 8.26 -17.76
CA TRP A 87 -14.52 9.10 -16.72
C TRP A 87 -13.35 8.33 -16.09
N CYS A 88 -12.20 8.98 -15.96
CA CYS A 88 -11.11 8.47 -15.16
C CYS A 88 -10.32 9.58 -14.53
N GLY A 89 -9.88 9.36 -13.29
CA GLY A 89 -9.13 10.34 -12.53
C GLY A 89 -8.93 9.93 -11.08
N ARG A 90 -8.18 10.75 -10.36
CA ARG A 90 -8.09 10.66 -8.91
C ARG A 90 -9.46 10.94 -8.30
N ILE A 91 -9.90 10.08 -7.38
CA ILE A 91 -11.24 10.18 -6.78
C ILE A 91 -11.39 11.52 -6.08
N VAL A 92 -10.49 11.83 -5.13
CA VAL A 92 -10.54 13.07 -4.37
C VAL A 92 -9.79 14.17 -5.10
N THR A 93 -10.41 14.80 -6.08
CA THR A 93 -9.83 15.90 -6.84
C THR A 93 -10.65 17.20 -6.79
N VAL A 94 -10.00 18.31 -7.13
CA VAL A 94 -10.61 19.65 -7.21
C VAL A 94 -11.00 19.99 -8.65
N LEU A 95 -10.25 19.52 -9.65
CA LEU A 95 -10.48 19.91 -11.05
C LEU A 95 -11.66 19.15 -11.68
N HIS A 96 -11.84 17.88 -11.29
CA HIS A 96 -12.87 16.98 -11.80
C HIS A 96 -13.62 16.29 -10.65
N PRO A 97 -14.43 17.03 -9.87
CA PRO A 97 -14.99 16.53 -8.61
C PRO A 97 -16.21 15.62 -8.79
N GLU A 98 -16.63 15.28 -10.02
CA GLU A 98 -17.92 14.64 -10.29
C GLU A 98 -18.09 13.33 -9.50
N VAL A 99 -17.13 12.42 -9.61
CA VAL A 99 -17.17 11.13 -8.89
C VAL A 99 -17.09 11.33 -7.38
N LYS A 100 -16.29 12.29 -6.90
CA LYS A 100 -16.22 12.63 -5.48
C LYS A 100 -17.58 13.10 -4.97
N ASP A 101 -18.22 14.01 -5.69
CA ASP A 101 -19.48 14.62 -5.28
C ASP A 101 -20.59 13.55 -5.25
N ASP A 102 -20.63 12.67 -6.26
CA ASP A 102 -21.56 11.52 -6.35
C ASP A 102 -21.50 10.61 -5.12
N ILE A 103 -20.30 10.28 -4.63
CA ILE A 103 -20.12 9.29 -3.57
C ILE A 103 -19.88 9.88 -2.18
N SER A 104 -19.56 11.17 -2.07
CA SER A 104 -19.18 11.80 -0.79
C SER A 104 -20.22 11.62 0.32
N GLY A 105 -21.51 11.63 -0.04
CA GLY A 105 -22.63 11.46 0.90
C GLY A 105 -22.80 10.04 1.46
N TYR A 106 -22.11 9.05 0.90
CA TYR A 106 -22.18 7.65 1.33
C TYR A 106 -21.13 7.30 2.38
N PHE A 107 -20.14 8.16 2.60
CA PHE A 107 -19.14 7.99 3.64
C PHE A 107 -19.61 8.62 4.96
N ASP A 108 -19.27 7.97 6.07
CA ASP A 108 -19.43 8.55 7.40
C ASP A 108 -18.56 9.81 7.57
N LYS A 109 -18.59 10.42 8.76
CA LYS A 109 -17.84 11.65 9.12
C LYS A 109 -16.33 11.65 8.78
N GLY A 110 -15.75 10.51 8.43
CA GLY A 110 -14.36 10.38 7.96
C GLY A 110 -14.12 10.82 6.51
N GLY A 111 -15.17 10.99 5.70
CA GLY A 111 -15.05 11.33 4.28
C GLY A 111 -14.49 10.19 3.44
N ILE A 112 -14.23 10.47 2.16
CA ILE A 112 -13.62 9.51 1.24
C ILE A 112 -12.18 9.24 1.70
N PRO A 113 -11.80 7.96 1.94
CA PRO A 113 -10.42 7.62 2.26
C PRO A 113 -9.43 8.11 1.20
N GLN A 114 -8.22 8.45 1.63
CA GLN A 114 -7.10 8.84 0.76
C GLN A 114 -5.87 8.00 1.12
N ASP A 115 -4.93 7.90 0.18
CA ASP A 115 -3.69 7.15 0.38
C ASP A 115 -2.92 7.66 1.63
N PRO A 116 -2.54 6.78 2.57
CA PRO A 116 -1.92 7.20 3.82
C PRO A 116 -0.55 7.87 3.67
N ALA A 117 0.18 7.60 2.58
CA ALA A 117 1.48 8.19 2.30
C ALA A 117 1.43 9.26 1.21
N PHE A 118 0.43 9.20 0.33
CA PHE A 118 0.35 9.96 -0.91
C PHE A 118 -0.96 10.74 -1.07
N ALA A 119 -1.71 10.98 0.02
CA ALA A 119 -2.94 11.76 0.03
C ALA A 119 -2.76 13.09 -0.72
N GLY A 120 -3.69 13.38 -1.64
CA GLY A 120 -3.66 14.64 -2.39
C GLY A 120 -2.70 14.67 -3.59
N THR A 121 -1.90 13.62 -3.81
CA THR A 121 -0.90 13.56 -4.88
C THR A 121 -1.38 12.71 -6.07
N SER A 122 -0.55 12.56 -7.10
CA SER A 122 -0.83 11.70 -8.26
C SER A 122 -0.86 10.19 -7.96
N LYS A 123 -0.49 9.78 -6.75
CA LYS A 123 -0.52 8.38 -6.31
C LYS A 123 -1.66 8.07 -5.33
N ASP A 124 -2.56 9.03 -5.12
CA ASP A 124 -3.78 8.79 -4.35
C ASP A 124 -4.73 7.83 -5.10
N TYR A 125 -5.80 7.39 -4.46
CA TYR A 125 -6.72 6.42 -5.06
C TYR A 125 -7.37 6.94 -6.35
N PHE A 126 -7.43 6.06 -7.34
CA PHE A 126 -7.86 6.38 -8.69
C PHE A 126 -9.08 5.55 -9.07
N TYR A 127 -9.96 6.14 -9.87
CA TYR A 127 -11.17 5.50 -10.37
C TYR A 127 -11.29 5.70 -11.87
N HIS A 128 -11.78 4.67 -12.55
CA HIS A 128 -12.15 4.72 -13.95
C HIS A 128 -13.52 4.06 -14.14
N ARG A 129 -14.50 4.83 -14.60
CA ARG A 129 -15.77 4.30 -15.13
C ARG A 129 -15.52 3.91 -16.58
N GLU A 130 -15.54 2.61 -16.86
CA GLU A 130 -15.41 2.09 -18.22
C GLU A 130 -16.72 2.31 -18.99
N ASP A 131 -17.83 1.92 -18.38
CA ASP A 131 -19.19 2.18 -18.85
C ASP A 131 -20.17 2.30 -17.66
N ARG A 132 -21.47 2.41 -17.95
CA ARG A 132 -22.53 2.54 -16.92
C ARG A 132 -22.58 1.39 -15.90
N ASN A 133 -22.07 0.22 -16.26
CA ASN A 133 -22.17 -1.03 -15.54
C ASN A 133 -20.80 -1.65 -15.20
N SER A 134 -19.68 -1.00 -15.55
CA SER A 134 -18.35 -1.42 -15.11
C SER A 134 -17.41 -0.29 -14.72
N TYR A 135 -16.56 -0.57 -13.74
CA TYR A 135 -15.51 0.34 -13.29
C TYR A 135 -14.27 -0.39 -12.81
N VAL A 136 -13.18 0.36 -12.68
CA VAL A 136 -11.92 -0.06 -12.07
C VAL A 136 -11.50 0.98 -11.03
N LEU A 137 -11.21 0.52 -9.82
CA LEU A 137 -10.52 1.26 -8.77
C LEU A 137 -9.07 0.83 -8.74
N MET A 138 -8.15 1.77 -8.52
CA MET A 138 -6.72 1.49 -8.51
C MET A 138 -5.96 2.19 -7.38
N ALA A 139 -4.87 1.54 -6.96
CA ALA A 139 -3.92 2.08 -6.00
C ALA A 139 -2.47 1.67 -6.34
N VAL A 140 -1.50 2.37 -5.75
CA VAL A 140 -0.08 2.01 -5.79
C VAL A 140 0.33 1.42 -4.45
N ILE A 141 0.59 0.12 -4.44
CA ILE A 141 1.12 -0.64 -3.31
C ILE A 141 2.65 -0.58 -3.35
N GLU A 142 3.28 -0.30 -2.21
CA GLU A 142 4.73 -0.09 -2.09
C GLU A 142 5.52 -1.42 -2.06
N ASN A 143 4.92 -2.48 -1.51
CA ASN A 143 5.48 -3.82 -1.44
C ASN A 143 4.62 -4.84 -2.22
N PRO A 144 4.52 -4.72 -3.55
CA PRO A 144 3.75 -5.67 -4.34
C PRO A 144 4.38 -7.07 -4.28
N PRO A 145 3.58 -8.15 -4.37
CA PRO A 145 4.12 -9.49 -4.51
C PRO A 145 4.95 -9.60 -5.79
N SER A 146 5.92 -10.53 -5.81
CA SER A 146 6.75 -10.75 -6.99
C SER A 146 5.86 -11.15 -8.18
N GLY A 147 6.05 -10.48 -9.33
CA GLY A 147 5.24 -10.67 -10.52
C GLY A 147 3.85 -10.01 -10.48
N ALA A 148 3.61 -9.08 -9.54
CA ALA A 148 2.40 -8.28 -9.55
C ALA A 148 2.19 -7.60 -10.91
N GLN A 149 0.97 -7.66 -11.41
CA GLN A 149 0.59 -6.98 -12.63
C GLN A 149 0.65 -5.47 -12.43
N THR A 150 1.00 -4.77 -13.49
CA THR A 150 0.96 -3.31 -13.55
C THR A 150 -0.08 -2.88 -14.58
N TYR A 151 -0.86 -1.87 -14.24
CA TYR A 151 -1.92 -1.31 -15.07
C TYR A 151 -1.54 0.12 -15.42
N ASN A 152 -1.63 0.48 -16.69
CA ASN A 152 -1.31 1.82 -17.18
C ASN A 152 -2.57 2.50 -17.72
N TYR A 153 -2.87 3.69 -17.22
CA TYR A 153 -4.06 4.47 -17.58
C TYR A 153 -3.69 5.86 -18.08
N GLU A 154 -3.02 5.95 -19.24
CA GLU A 154 -2.66 7.23 -19.85
C GLU A 154 -3.88 8.04 -20.32
N GLY A 155 -3.80 9.36 -20.25
CA GLY A 155 -4.81 10.27 -20.82
C GLY A 155 -6.01 10.60 -19.93
N CYS A 156 -5.97 10.20 -18.65
CA CYS A 156 -7.03 10.47 -17.69
C CYS A 156 -6.95 11.85 -17.01
N HIS A 157 -8.08 12.29 -16.43
CA HIS A 157 -8.17 13.55 -15.69
C HIS A 157 -7.25 13.57 -14.46
N ASP A 158 -6.72 14.74 -14.10
CA ASP A 158 -5.85 14.95 -12.93
C ASP A 158 -4.56 14.11 -12.89
N TRP A 159 -3.93 13.99 -14.06
CA TRP A 159 -2.64 13.34 -14.24
C TRP A 159 -1.44 14.25 -13.90
N PRO A 160 -0.74 13.97 -12.78
CA PRO A 160 0.71 14.23 -12.77
C PRO A 160 1.52 13.02 -12.26
N GLY A 161 1.22 11.81 -12.74
CA GLY A 161 1.91 10.57 -12.36
C GLY A 161 2.48 9.79 -13.55
N GLU A 162 3.14 8.66 -13.29
CA GLU A 162 3.55 7.71 -14.35
C GLU A 162 2.38 6.84 -14.83
N GLY A 163 1.23 6.87 -14.16
CA GLY A 163 0.05 6.09 -14.55
C GLY A 163 0.04 4.64 -14.17
N VAL A 164 1.10 4.20 -13.49
CA VAL A 164 1.34 2.80 -13.20
C VAL A 164 0.75 2.46 -11.84
N TYR A 165 -0.32 1.69 -11.86
CA TYR A 165 -0.93 1.10 -10.69
C TYR A 165 -0.56 -0.38 -10.63
N ASN A 166 -0.48 -0.95 -9.43
CA ASN A 166 -0.12 -2.37 -9.25
C ASN A 166 -1.10 -3.12 -8.33
N TYR A 167 -2.25 -2.49 -8.07
CA TYR A 167 -3.38 -3.07 -7.39
C TYR A 167 -4.67 -2.48 -7.95
N GLN A 168 -5.64 -3.35 -8.25
CA GLN A 168 -6.93 -2.94 -8.75
C GLN A 168 -8.06 -3.75 -8.11
N LEU A 169 -9.23 -3.12 -8.01
CA LEU A 169 -10.51 -3.76 -7.76
C LEU A 169 -11.44 -3.35 -8.89
N SER A 170 -12.26 -4.26 -9.40
CA SER A 170 -13.25 -3.96 -10.43
C SER A 170 -14.64 -4.38 -9.99
N GLY A 171 -15.65 -3.72 -10.55
CA GLY A 171 -17.05 -4.09 -10.39
C GLY A 171 -17.74 -4.16 -11.75
N LEU A 172 -18.69 -5.09 -11.86
CA LEU A 172 -19.51 -5.32 -13.05
C LEU A 172 -20.92 -5.73 -12.61
N ARG A 173 -21.95 -5.10 -13.18
CA ARG A 173 -23.37 -5.42 -12.89
C ARG A 173 -24.17 -5.73 -14.15
#